data_AF-A0A8K1C7W5-F1
#
_entry.id   AF-A0A8K1C7W5-F1
#
_cell.length_a   1.000
_cell.length_b   1.000
_cell.length_c   1.000
_cell.angle_alpha   90.00
_cell.angle_beta   90.00
_cell.angle_gamma   90.00
#
_symmetry.space_group_name_H-M   'P 1'
#
loop_
_entity.id
_entity.type
_entity.pdbx_description
1 polymer ?
#
loop_
_entity_poly.entity_id
_entity_poly.type
_entity_poly.pdbx_seq_one_letter_code
_entity_poly.pdbx_strand_id
1 'polypeptide(L)'
;MPRLTQVLSTVALALGVSTTQVMFRFDCHNNLVVDRADPIINFGTEGTHVHVVSGGNAFSKDATDLTKSTCTSCPIGADLSAYWTPALYVKFKNGTGYARVKSGQIVYYEQRGDKDEKLYAFPPGLKMVSGNVNLRTYN
;
A
#
# COMPACT_ATOMS: atom_id res chain seq x y z
N MET A 1 11.57 57.89 -48.03
CA MET A 1 10.73 57.17 -47.04
C MET A 1 11.37 55.82 -46.72
N PRO A 2 12.18 55.67 -45.66
CA PRO A 2 12.61 54.36 -45.16
C PRO A 2 11.72 53.93 -43.97
N ARG A 3 11.25 52.69 -43.95
CA ARG A 3 10.49 52.12 -42.83
C ARG A 3 11.45 51.73 -41.71
N LEU A 4 11.42 52.53 -40.64
CA LEU A 4 11.93 52.21 -39.32
C LEU A 4 10.85 51.42 -38.57
N THR A 5 11.15 50.25 -38.02
CA THR A 5 10.81 49.87 -36.62
C THR A 5 11.20 48.42 -36.32
N GLN A 6 12.10 48.27 -35.35
CA GLN A 6 12.31 47.05 -34.57
C GLN A 6 10.98 46.62 -33.93
N VAL A 7 10.70 45.33 -33.88
CA VAL A 7 9.71 44.77 -32.96
C VAL A 7 10.37 43.68 -32.12
N LEU A 8 10.15 43.82 -30.82
CA LEU A 8 10.69 43.12 -29.66
C LEU A 8 10.81 41.60 -29.82
N SER A 9 11.98 41.06 -29.47
CA SER A 9 12.16 39.64 -29.19
C SER A 9 11.60 39.35 -27.79
N THR A 10 10.37 38.83 -27.72
CA THR A 10 9.81 38.26 -26.49
C THR A 10 10.43 36.89 -26.25
N VAL A 11 11.37 36.80 -25.30
CA VAL A 11 11.84 35.50 -24.78
C VAL A 11 10.69 34.90 -23.98
N ALA A 12 9.97 33.96 -24.59
CA ALA A 12 8.96 33.16 -23.91
C ALA A 12 9.65 32.24 -22.90
N LEU A 13 9.51 32.56 -21.60
CA LEU A 13 9.86 31.65 -20.52
C LEU A 13 8.84 30.50 -20.55
N ALA A 14 9.21 29.40 -21.22
CA ALA A 14 8.41 28.19 -21.20
C ALA A 14 8.28 27.70 -19.75
N LEU A 15 7.08 27.84 -19.21
CA LEU A 15 6.65 27.24 -17.95
C LEU A 15 6.91 25.74 -18.05
N GLY A 16 7.94 25.26 -17.35
CA GLY A 16 8.13 23.84 -17.10
C GLY A 16 6.97 23.35 -16.24
N VAL A 17 5.90 22.88 -16.89
CA VAL A 17 4.81 22.19 -16.21
C VAL A 17 5.38 20.87 -15.70
N SER A 18 5.85 20.88 -14.46
CA SER A 18 6.15 19.65 -13.73
C SER A 18 4.84 18.86 -13.64
N THR A 19 4.80 17.67 -14.24
CA THR A 19 3.70 16.74 -14.02
C THR A 19 3.76 16.32 -12.56
N THR A 20 2.94 16.95 -11.72
CA THR A 20 2.81 16.56 -10.31
C THR A 20 2.28 15.13 -10.27
N GLN A 21 3.12 14.17 -9.91
CA GLN A 21 2.68 12.81 -9.57
C GLN A 21 1.92 12.91 -8.24
N VAL A 22 0.59 12.95 -8.32
CA VAL A 22 -0.26 13.07 -7.13
C VAL A 22 -0.35 11.69 -6.47
N MET A 23 0.29 11.59 -5.30
CA MET A 23 0.25 10.42 -4.43
C MET A 23 -0.68 10.71 -3.26
N PHE A 24 -1.58 9.77 -2.97
CA PHE A 24 -2.37 9.78 -1.75
C PHE A 24 -1.73 8.85 -0.73
N ARG A 25 -1.48 9.35 0.48
CA ARG A 25 -0.81 8.60 1.54
C ARG A 25 -1.50 8.87 2.88
N PHE A 26 -1.61 7.84 3.70
CA PHE A 26 -2.05 7.97 5.09
C PHE A 26 -1.41 6.90 5.99
N ASP A 27 -1.39 7.19 7.28
CA ASP A 27 -0.75 6.35 8.29
C ASP A 27 -1.81 5.63 9.14
N CYS A 28 -1.90 4.31 8.99
CA CYS A 28 -2.68 3.42 9.87
C CYS A 28 -1.90 3.16 11.16
N HIS A 29 -2.12 4.01 12.16
CA HIS A 29 -1.47 3.91 13.47
C HIS A 29 -2.00 2.75 14.31
N ASN A 30 -3.26 2.39 14.12
CA ASN A 30 -3.93 1.33 14.85
C ASN A 30 -3.98 0.05 14.01
N ASN A 31 -3.57 -1.04 14.65
CA ASN A 31 -3.72 -2.37 14.09
C ASN A 31 -5.14 -2.86 14.39
N LEU A 32 -5.79 -3.45 13.39
CA LEU A 32 -7.04 -4.17 13.55
C LEU A 32 -6.83 -5.41 14.43
N VAL A 33 -5.83 -6.22 14.07
CA VAL A 33 -5.50 -7.46 14.78
C VAL A 33 -4.02 -7.82 14.59
N VAL A 34 -3.48 -8.62 15.50
CA VAL A 34 -2.17 -9.27 15.37
C VAL A 34 -2.41 -10.77 15.45
N ASP A 35 -2.29 -11.47 14.33
CA ASP A 35 -2.70 -12.87 14.20
C ASP A 35 -1.91 -13.57 13.09
N ARG A 36 -1.98 -14.89 13.02
CA ARG A 36 -1.41 -15.72 11.94
C ARG A 36 -2.34 -15.82 10.73
N ALA A 37 -3.34 -14.95 10.59
CA ALA A 37 -4.21 -14.96 9.42
C ALA A 37 -3.43 -14.52 8.16
N ASP A 38 -3.50 -15.34 7.09
CA ASP A 38 -2.91 -15.05 5.79
C ASP A 38 -3.86 -15.55 4.67
N PRO A 39 -4.70 -14.67 4.11
CA PRO A 39 -5.66 -15.05 3.07
C PRO A 39 -5.05 -15.28 1.68
N ILE A 40 -3.75 -15.11 1.51
CA ILE A 40 -3.08 -15.30 0.21
C ILE A 40 -2.24 -16.57 0.22
N ILE A 41 -1.30 -16.72 1.17
CA ILE A 41 -0.36 -17.85 1.20
C ILE A 41 -0.93 -19.06 1.94
N ASN A 42 -1.58 -18.86 3.09
CA ASN A 42 -2.07 -19.94 3.96
C ASN A 42 -3.60 -19.94 4.08
N PHE A 43 -4.28 -19.88 2.94
CA PHE A 43 -5.74 -19.75 2.85
C PHE A 43 -6.51 -20.74 3.72
N GLY A 44 -7.40 -20.23 4.58
CA GLY A 44 -8.24 -21.04 5.47
C GLY A 44 -7.50 -21.72 6.63
N THR A 45 -6.18 -21.56 6.72
CA THR A 45 -5.31 -22.19 7.72
C THR A 45 -4.49 -21.14 8.47
N GLU A 46 -3.71 -21.56 9.46
CA GLU A 46 -2.81 -20.64 10.15
C GLU A 46 -1.53 -20.39 9.34
N GLY A 47 -1.17 -19.12 9.20
CA GLY A 47 0.04 -18.65 8.54
C GLY A 47 1.33 -19.12 9.20
N THR A 48 2.40 -19.24 8.43
CA THR A 48 3.71 -19.69 8.95
C THR A 48 4.37 -18.72 9.94
N HIS A 49 3.87 -17.49 10.04
CA HIS A 49 4.33 -16.45 10.95
C HIS A 49 3.17 -15.51 11.32
N VAL A 50 3.42 -14.62 12.29
CA VAL A 50 2.43 -13.65 12.78
C VAL A 50 2.43 -12.41 11.89
N HIS A 51 1.24 -11.91 11.58
CA HIS A 51 1.02 -10.66 10.88
C HIS A 51 0.51 -9.56 11.82
N VAL A 52 0.86 -8.33 11.51
CA VAL A 52 0.22 -7.13 12.01
C VAL A 52 -0.71 -6.62 10.93
N VAL A 53 -2.01 -6.55 11.23
CA VAL A 53 -3.07 -6.25 10.25
C VAL A 53 -3.67 -4.88 10.56
N SER A 54 -3.91 -4.08 9.52
CA SER A 54 -4.71 -2.84 9.58
C SER A 54 -5.75 -2.83 8.47
N GLY A 55 -6.77 -1.98 8.62
CA GLY A 55 -7.79 -1.77 7.59
C GLY A 55 -9.16 -2.32 7.97
N GLY A 56 -9.89 -2.83 6.97
CA GLY A 56 -11.29 -3.25 7.07
C GLY A 56 -11.55 -4.37 8.08
N ASN A 57 -12.63 -4.25 8.86
CA ASN A 57 -12.97 -5.17 9.96
C ASN A 57 -13.44 -6.56 9.54
N ALA A 58 -13.70 -6.82 8.25
CA ALA A 58 -14.05 -8.16 7.75
C ALA A 58 -12.83 -8.98 7.31
N PHE A 59 -11.62 -8.62 7.76
CA PHE A 59 -10.42 -9.40 7.50
C PHE A 59 -10.49 -10.78 8.15
N SER A 60 -10.18 -11.81 7.38
CA SER A 60 -10.16 -13.20 7.83
C SER A 60 -9.15 -14.04 7.04
N LYS A 61 -8.81 -15.22 7.55
CA LYS A 61 -7.87 -16.17 6.92
C LYS A 61 -8.34 -16.73 5.57
N ASP A 62 -9.61 -16.60 5.25
CA ASP A 62 -10.29 -17.09 4.05
C ASP A 62 -10.83 -15.95 3.17
N ALA A 63 -10.74 -14.69 3.61
CA ALA A 63 -11.06 -13.51 2.83
C ALA A 63 -12.42 -13.54 2.08
N THR A 64 -13.38 -14.33 2.56
CA THR A 64 -14.70 -14.51 1.92
C THR A 64 -15.57 -13.26 2.04
N ASP A 65 -15.35 -12.48 3.09
CA ASP A 65 -16.23 -11.40 3.50
C ASP A 65 -15.53 -10.03 3.51
N LEU A 66 -14.32 -9.91 2.96
CA LEU A 66 -13.53 -8.65 2.97
C LEU A 66 -14.34 -7.43 2.49
N THR A 67 -15.12 -7.59 1.41
CA THR A 67 -15.96 -6.53 0.84
C THR A 67 -17.17 -6.15 1.70
N LYS A 68 -17.45 -6.90 2.77
CA LYS A 68 -18.51 -6.64 3.75
C LYS A 68 -18.01 -5.83 4.96
N SER A 69 -16.76 -5.36 4.93
CA SER A 69 -16.23 -4.48 5.99
C SER A 69 -17.12 -3.25 6.15
N THR A 70 -17.42 -2.88 7.40
CA THR A 70 -18.27 -1.72 7.76
C THR A 70 -17.48 -0.63 8.48
N CYS A 71 -16.27 -0.94 8.96
CA CYS A 71 -15.36 0.01 9.56
C CYS A 71 -13.90 -0.39 9.29
N THR A 72 -12.97 0.50 9.63
CA THR A 72 -11.55 0.34 9.37
C THR A 72 -10.72 0.82 10.56
N SER A 73 -9.55 0.23 10.79
CA SER A 73 -8.58 0.70 11.80
C SER A 73 -7.74 1.90 11.34
N CYS A 74 -7.85 2.27 10.05
CA CYS A 74 -7.13 3.37 9.43
C CYS A 74 -7.90 4.70 9.52
N PRO A 75 -7.23 5.88 9.38
CA PRO A 75 -7.88 7.18 9.51
C PRO A 75 -8.87 7.52 8.40
N ILE A 76 -8.77 6.85 7.25
CA ILE A 76 -9.62 7.10 6.08
C ILE A 76 -10.79 6.13 6.12
N GLY A 77 -11.92 6.56 6.70
CA GLY A 77 -13.10 5.71 6.89
C GLY A 77 -13.70 5.14 5.60
N ALA A 78 -13.44 5.78 4.46
CA ALA A 78 -13.85 5.29 3.14
C ALA A 78 -12.96 4.15 2.60
N ASP A 79 -11.76 3.95 3.16
CA ASP A 79 -10.89 2.85 2.78
C ASP A 79 -11.13 1.63 3.67
N LEU A 80 -11.73 0.61 3.05
CA LEU A 80 -12.06 -0.67 3.65
C LEU A 80 -11.12 -1.81 3.22
N SER A 81 -10.02 -1.47 2.55
CA SER A 81 -8.98 -2.42 2.18
C SER A 81 -8.33 -3.04 3.41
N ALA A 82 -7.71 -4.22 3.24
CA ALA A 82 -6.94 -4.87 4.29
C ALA A 82 -5.45 -4.86 3.95
N TYR A 83 -4.63 -4.53 4.94
CA TYR A 83 -3.17 -4.43 4.84
C TYR A 83 -2.55 -5.27 5.95
N TRP A 84 -1.58 -6.12 5.60
CA TRP A 84 -0.89 -6.92 6.62
C TRP A 84 0.59 -7.07 6.29
N THR A 85 1.41 -7.04 7.34
CA THR A 85 2.85 -7.18 7.25
C THR A 85 3.35 -8.14 8.33
N PRO A 86 4.50 -8.82 8.14
CA PRO A 86 5.07 -9.66 9.18
C PRO A 86 5.32 -8.89 10.48
N ALA A 87 4.95 -9.49 11.61
CA ALA A 87 5.23 -8.93 12.92
C ALA A 87 6.72 -9.06 13.24
N LEU A 88 7.35 -7.93 13.58
CA LEU A 88 8.74 -7.90 14.01
C LEU A 88 8.85 -8.16 15.50
N TYR A 89 9.86 -8.93 15.89
CA TYR A 89 10.17 -9.23 17.29
C TYR A 89 11.63 -8.93 17.58
N VAL A 90 11.89 -8.32 18.74
CA VAL A 90 13.24 -8.11 19.25
C VAL A 90 13.52 -9.14 20.35
N LYS A 91 14.66 -9.81 20.24
CA LYS A 91 15.15 -10.72 21.29
C LYS A 91 15.69 -9.89 22.46
N PHE A 92 15.33 -10.26 23.69
CA PHE A 92 15.88 -9.61 24.88
C PHE A 92 17.39 -9.87 25.00
N LYS A 93 18.14 -8.88 25.48
CA LYS A 93 19.61 -8.97 25.64
C LYS A 93 20.04 -10.12 26.56
N ASN A 94 19.22 -10.42 27.57
CA ASN A 94 19.42 -11.53 28.51
C ASN A 94 19.05 -12.91 27.92
N GLY A 95 18.56 -12.97 26.67
CA GLY A 95 18.19 -14.21 25.99
C GLY A 95 16.88 -14.85 26.43
N THR A 96 16.12 -14.26 27.36
CA THR A 96 14.96 -14.93 28.00
C THR A 96 13.69 -14.91 27.17
N GLY A 97 13.68 -14.27 26.00
CA GLY A 97 12.49 -14.21 25.16
C GLY A 97 12.55 -13.11 24.12
N TYR A 98 11.35 -12.75 23.64
CA TYR A 98 11.13 -11.79 22.58
C TYR A 98 10.00 -10.82 22.97
N ALA A 99 10.12 -9.56 22.53
CA ALA A 99 9.03 -8.60 22.55
C ALA A 99 8.65 -8.21 21.12
N ARG A 100 7.35 -8.13 20.85
CA ARG A 100 6.86 -7.60 19.57
C ARG A 100 7.19 -6.11 19.47
N VAL A 101 7.76 -5.71 18.34
CA VAL A 101 7.93 -4.30 18.00
C VAL A 101 6.57 -3.72 17.64
N LYS A 102 6.17 -2.63 18.30
CA LYS A 102 4.96 -1.92 17.91
C LYS A 102 5.18 -1.30 16.53
N SER A 103 4.40 -1.73 15.56
CA SER A 103 4.37 -1.19 14.21
C SER A 103 2.99 -0.62 13.88
N GLY A 104 2.98 0.36 12.98
CA GLY A 104 1.82 0.76 12.19
C GLY A 104 2.13 0.56 10.71
N GLN A 105 1.18 0.89 9.84
CA GLN A 105 1.34 0.77 8.41
C GLN A 105 1.14 2.12 7.74
N ILE A 106 1.94 2.37 6.69
CA ILE A 106 1.79 3.54 5.84
C ILE A 106 1.29 3.03 4.50
N VAL A 107 0.12 3.51 4.09
CA VAL A 107 -0.51 3.12 2.84
C VAL A 107 -0.29 4.20 1.80
N TYR A 108 0.03 3.77 0.60
CA TYR A 108 0.28 4.62 -0.55
C TYR A 108 -0.63 4.21 -1.70
N TYR A 109 -1.39 5.17 -2.22
CA TYR A 109 -2.13 5.06 -3.45
C TYR A 109 -1.46 5.96 -4.49
N GLU A 110 -0.87 5.31 -5.48
CA GLU A 110 -0.23 5.97 -6.61
C GLU A 110 -1.17 5.94 -7.81
N GLN A 111 -1.35 7.10 -8.46
CA GLN A 111 -2.01 7.14 -9.75
C GLN A 111 -1.08 6.55 -10.80
N ARG A 112 -1.23 5.25 -11.06
CA ARG A 112 -0.54 4.55 -12.15
C ARG A 112 -1.45 4.53 -13.38
N GLY A 113 -0.87 4.88 -14.52
CA GLY A 113 -1.52 4.84 -15.83
C GLY A 113 -1.42 6.17 -16.58
N ASP A 114 -1.54 6.10 -17.91
CA ASP A 114 -1.60 7.28 -18.77
C ASP A 114 -3.03 7.88 -18.77
N LYS A 115 -3.16 9.15 -19.20
CA LYS A 115 -4.46 9.85 -19.21
C LYS A 115 -5.57 9.11 -19.96
N ASP A 116 -5.20 8.31 -20.95
CA ASP A 116 -6.12 7.59 -21.84
C ASP A 116 -6.25 6.10 -21.48
N GLU A 117 -5.60 5.65 -20.39
CA GLU A 117 -5.69 4.25 -19.95
C GLU A 117 -7.01 4.01 -19.21
N LYS A 118 -7.74 2.98 -19.65
CA LYS A 118 -8.98 2.56 -18.97
C LYS A 118 -8.65 1.62 -17.82
N LEU A 119 -8.84 2.09 -16.59
CA LEU A 119 -8.71 1.30 -15.37
C LEU A 119 -9.88 0.32 -15.22
N TYR A 120 -9.55 -0.94 -14.95
CA TYR A 120 -10.52 -1.99 -14.63
C TYR A 120 -10.30 -2.50 -13.21
N ALA A 121 -11.39 -2.79 -12.51
CA ALA A 121 -11.31 -3.47 -11.23
C ALA A 121 -10.76 -4.89 -11.42
N PHE A 122 -10.00 -5.38 -10.43
CA PHE A 122 -9.59 -6.78 -10.40
C PHE A 122 -10.82 -7.70 -10.37
N PRO A 123 -10.82 -8.83 -11.10
CA PRO A 123 -11.92 -9.77 -11.08
C PRO A 123 -12.10 -10.37 -9.68
N PRO A 124 -13.34 -10.68 -9.26
CA PRO A 124 -13.61 -11.32 -7.98
C PRO A 124 -12.79 -12.61 -7.81
N GLY A 125 -12.19 -12.78 -6.63
CA GLY A 125 -11.40 -13.97 -6.29
C GLY A 125 -9.97 -13.97 -6.84
N LEU A 126 -9.54 -12.93 -7.56
CA LEU A 126 -8.14 -12.81 -7.97
C LEU A 126 -7.23 -12.81 -6.74
N LYS A 127 -6.27 -13.73 -6.72
CA LYS A 127 -5.17 -13.78 -5.76
C LYS A 127 -3.88 -13.79 -6.55
N MET A 128 -2.95 -12.91 -6.18
CA MET A 128 -1.67 -12.78 -6.85
C MET A 128 -0.56 -12.80 -5.82
N VAL A 129 0.47 -13.61 -6.10
CA VAL A 129 1.73 -13.64 -5.37
C VAL A 129 2.83 -13.41 -6.39
N SER A 130 3.77 -12.52 -6.07
CA SER A 130 4.96 -12.30 -6.88
C SER A 130 6.21 -12.51 -6.05
N GLY A 131 7.24 -13.08 -6.67
CA GLY A 131 8.49 -13.46 -6.03
C GLY A 131 8.49 -14.86 -5.40
N ASN A 132 9.59 -15.20 -4.73
CA ASN A 132 9.79 -16.48 -4.06
C ASN A 132 10.11 -16.24 -2.59
N VAL A 133 9.21 -16.66 -1.69
CA VAL A 133 9.36 -16.50 -0.23
C VAL A 133 10.57 -17.25 0.36
N ASN A 134 11.09 -18.24 -0.38
CA ASN A 134 12.26 -19.03 -0.01
C ASN A 134 13.55 -18.52 -0.68
N LEU A 135 13.51 -17.43 -1.45
CA LEU A 135 14.72 -16.86 -2.03
C LEU A 135 15.65 -16.37 -0.91
N ARG A 136 16.91 -16.82 -0.95
CA ARG A 136 17.95 -16.46 0.03
C ARG A 136 19.23 -15.93 -0.61
N THR A 137 19.39 -16.07 -1.92
CA THR A 137 20.52 -15.55 -2.69
C THR A 137 20.04 -14.98 -4.03
N TYR A 138 20.76 -13.97 -4.53
CA TYR A 138 20.58 -13.42 -5.88
C TYR A 138 21.59 -14.13 -6.78
N ASN A 139 21.22 -15.27 -7.36
CA ASN A 139 22.05 -15.94 -8.36
C ASN A 139 21.69 -15.41 -9.75
#